data_AF-A0A512AIV3-F1
#
_entry.id   AF-A0A512AIV3-F1
#
_cell.length_a   1.000
_cell.length_b   1.000
_cell.length_c   1.000
_cell.angle_alpha   90.00
_cell.angle_beta   90.00
_cell.angle_gamma   90.00
#
_symmetry.space_group_name_H-M   'P 1'
#
loop_
_entity.id
_entity.type
_entity.pdbx_description
1 polymer ?
#
loop_
_entity_poly.entity_id
_entity_poly.type
_entity_poly.pdbx_seq_one_letter_code
_entity_poly.pdbx_strand_id
1 'polypeptide(L)'
;MRGAVISGLAAMVWPDRQRRVNFTNPLNGRRWLSLLAPDPRHGIRFHPSLALDRRELGFSFRSNALGLRGPAAPDAPQVLLGTSFAMGLSVDNGDNWYERLLEPGHWFNAAMPVGPLNQIRLLEDVYTGSGDALLYLYHPNLWKTAQGYLAADREGRDIFSVMRWKADRASTLKLIPRWLAKEAAKVSSGLSHYARIDGEPWYFNAGYCHLDLAKNKALFDTVAGHLDQLFARFKKVVVLRVPIKEELAADRGFSPKLTALGQGYDCFWDAFQARLAPNVEAHVLPRSAFEFSDFLPYDTHWSARGNATFCRLAAPLLRGAGLTGIMECD
;
A
#
# COMPACT_ATOMS: atom_id res chain seq x y z
N MET A 1 25.25 -11.56 12.15
CA MET A 1 23.88 -11.35 12.67
C MET A 1 23.77 -10.22 13.70
N ARG A 2 24.47 -10.26 14.85
CA ARG A 2 24.40 -9.20 15.90
C ARG A 2 24.71 -7.78 15.38
N GLY A 3 25.75 -7.61 14.55
CA GLY A 3 26.11 -6.31 13.98
C GLY A 3 25.05 -5.71 13.04
N ALA A 4 24.36 -6.55 12.25
CA ALA A 4 23.26 -6.11 11.38
C ALA A 4 22.03 -5.68 12.20
N VAL A 5 21.73 -6.38 13.29
CA VAL A 5 20.64 -6.03 14.21
C VAL A 5 20.93 -4.69 14.89
N ILE A 6 22.13 -4.49 15.45
CA ILE A 6 22.51 -3.24 16.12
C ILE A 6 22.47 -2.07 15.13
N SER A 7 23.08 -2.23 13.96
CA SER A 7 23.08 -1.22 12.90
C SER A 7 21.66 -0.91 12.39
N GLY A 8 20.82 -1.94 12.24
CA GLY A 8 19.43 -1.80 11.78
C GLY A 8 18.54 -1.08 12.79
N LEU A 9 18.62 -1.45 14.06
CA LEU A 9 17.91 -0.78 15.15
C LEU A 9 18.34 0.69 15.28
N ALA A 10 19.65 0.97 15.25
CA ALA A 10 20.15 2.34 15.32
C ALA A 10 19.58 3.22 14.19
N ALA A 11 19.54 2.69 12.97
CA ALA A 11 18.99 3.40 11.81
C ALA A 11 17.46 3.54 11.82
N MET A 12 16.72 2.69 12.54
CA MET A 12 15.27 2.90 12.76
C MET A 12 14.98 4.02 13.77
N VAL A 13 15.85 4.20 14.76
CA VAL A 13 15.66 5.17 15.86
C VAL A 13 16.18 6.56 15.48
N TRP A 14 17.33 6.62 14.81
CA TRP A 14 17.92 7.83 14.25
C TRP A 14 17.99 7.74 12.72
N PRO A 15 16.85 7.70 12.02
CA PRO A 15 16.87 7.92 10.60
C PRO A 15 17.49 9.31 10.38
N ASP A 16 18.49 9.38 9.50
CA ASP A 16 19.02 10.65 9.04
C ASP A 16 17.84 11.56 8.67
N ARG A 17 17.73 12.71 9.35
CA ARG A 17 16.49 13.48 9.53
C ARG A 17 15.84 13.93 8.21
N GLN A 18 16.55 13.79 7.09
CA GLN A 18 16.17 14.32 5.79
C GLN A 18 15.98 13.26 4.68
N ARG A 19 16.23 11.95 4.90
CA ARG A 19 16.28 10.99 3.77
C ARG A 19 15.61 9.62 3.93
N ARG A 20 15.16 9.21 5.12
CA ARG A 20 14.65 7.83 5.31
C ARG A 20 13.18 7.81 5.71
N VAL A 21 12.32 7.49 4.75
CA VAL A 21 10.91 7.13 5.00
C VAL A 21 10.89 5.84 5.81
N ASN A 22 10.27 5.89 6.99
CA ASN A 22 10.06 4.74 7.87
C ASN A 22 8.80 4.99 8.70
N PHE A 23 7.65 4.45 8.27
CA PHE A 23 6.39 4.66 8.97
C PHE A 23 6.23 3.79 10.22
N THR A 24 7.13 2.84 10.46
CA THR A 24 7.13 2.04 11.70
C THR A 24 7.62 2.82 12.90
N ASN A 25 8.45 3.84 12.69
CA ASN A 25 8.88 4.78 13.73
C ASN A 25 7.69 5.67 14.13
N PRO A 26 7.27 5.72 15.41
CA PRO A 26 6.11 6.49 15.84
C PRO A 26 6.17 7.97 15.42
N LEU A 27 7.35 8.62 15.49
CA LEU A 27 7.50 10.04 15.15
C LEU A 27 7.30 10.32 13.67
N ASN A 28 7.74 9.41 12.80
CA ASN A 28 7.55 9.50 11.35
C ASN A 28 6.12 9.10 10.96
N GLY A 29 5.64 7.98 11.51
CA GLY A 29 4.26 7.51 11.33
C GLY A 29 3.23 8.57 11.74
N ARG A 30 3.51 9.36 12.79
CA ARG A 30 2.69 10.52 13.18
C ARG A 30 2.54 11.55 12.06
N ARG A 31 3.61 11.87 11.33
CA ARG A 31 3.57 12.87 10.24
C ARG A 31 2.68 12.41 9.10
N TRP A 32 2.75 11.13 8.77
CA TRP A 32 1.83 10.50 7.82
C TRP A 32 0.39 10.52 8.32
N LEU A 33 0.16 10.08 9.56
CA LEU A 33 -1.19 10.05 10.14
C LEU A 33 -1.81 11.44 10.27
N SER A 34 -1.02 12.50 10.43
CA SER A 34 -1.55 13.88 10.47
C SER A 34 -2.02 14.40 9.11
N LEU A 35 -1.77 13.70 8.01
CA LEU A 35 -2.33 14.06 6.69
C LEU A 35 -3.78 13.57 6.55
N LEU A 36 -4.17 12.61 7.39
CA LEU A 36 -5.41 11.87 7.29
C LEU A 36 -6.41 12.40 8.32
N ALA A 37 -7.65 12.56 7.89
CA ALA A 37 -8.80 12.76 8.75
C ALA A 37 -9.67 11.49 8.75
N PRO A 38 -10.28 11.12 9.89
CA PRO A 38 -11.30 10.09 9.90
C PRO A 38 -12.50 10.57 9.07
N ASP A 39 -13.04 9.67 8.25
CA ASP A 39 -14.26 9.91 7.46
C ASP A 39 -15.29 8.83 7.84
N PRO A 40 -16.47 9.19 8.36
CA PRO A 40 -17.46 8.21 8.81
C PRO A 40 -17.93 7.23 7.73
N ARG A 41 -17.89 7.65 6.46
CA ARG A 41 -18.39 6.84 5.33
C ARG A 41 -17.25 6.14 4.60
N HIS A 42 -16.15 6.86 4.35
CA HIS A 42 -14.99 6.39 3.58
C HIS A 42 -13.87 5.81 4.46
N GLY A 43 -14.03 5.86 5.78
CA GLY A 43 -13.02 5.44 6.75
C GLY A 43 -11.97 6.52 6.99
N ILE A 44 -11.27 6.95 5.95
CA ILE A 44 -10.30 8.07 5.97
C ILE A 44 -10.29 8.85 4.67
N ARG A 45 -9.84 10.10 4.74
CA ARG A 45 -9.46 10.93 3.60
C ARG A 45 -8.23 11.76 3.95
N PHE A 46 -7.50 12.24 2.95
CA PHE A 46 -6.53 13.31 3.20
C PHE A 46 -7.27 14.62 3.47
N HIS A 47 -6.65 15.54 4.21
CA HIS A 47 -7.15 16.92 4.18
C HIS A 47 -7.12 17.43 2.72
N PRO A 48 -8.17 18.08 2.22
CA PRO A 48 -8.22 18.58 0.86
C PRO A 48 -7.15 19.62 0.55
N SER A 49 -6.65 19.63 -0.68
CA SER A 49 -5.73 20.65 -1.20
C SER A 49 -4.45 20.84 -0.35
N LEU A 50 -3.98 19.79 0.31
CA LEU A 50 -2.70 19.81 1.01
C LEU A 50 -1.55 19.85 0.00
N ALA A 51 -0.53 20.63 0.31
CA ALA A 51 0.75 20.60 -0.39
C ALA A 51 1.88 20.62 0.64
N LEU A 52 2.66 19.55 0.69
CA LEU A 52 3.78 19.39 1.60
C LEU A 52 5.05 19.07 0.82
N ASP A 53 6.16 19.66 1.26
CA ASP A 53 7.47 19.43 0.66
C ASP A 53 8.19 18.22 1.27
N ARG A 54 9.34 17.87 0.69
CA ARG A 54 10.18 16.75 1.14
C ARG A 54 10.65 16.88 2.58
N ARG A 55 10.82 18.10 3.13
CA ARG A 55 11.35 18.31 4.48
C ARG A 55 10.38 17.83 5.55
N GLU A 56 9.09 17.83 5.23
CA GLU A 56 8.03 17.40 6.15
C GLU A 56 7.93 15.88 6.25
N LEU A 57 7.87 15.17 5.13
CA LEU A 57 7.53 13.74 5.09
C LEU A 57 8.68 12.83 4.61
N GLY A 58 9.77 13.40 4.10
CA GLY A 58 10.81 12.67 3.37
C GLY A 58 10.52 12.52 1.86
N PHE A 59 9.33 12.93 1.42
CA PHE A 59 8.86 12.99 0.03
C PHE A 59 7.83 14.12 -0.09
N SER A 60 7.62 14.66 -1.28
CA SER A 60 6.60 15.65 -1.55
C SER A 60 5.22 15.00 -1.68
N PHE A 61 4.20 15.64 -1.11
CA PHE A 61 2.84 15.12 -1.08
C PHE A 61 1.86 16.22 -1.50
N ARG A 62 0.93 15.88 -2.38
CA ARG A 62 -0.21 16.74 -2.73
C ARG A 62 -1.50 15.94 -2.72
N SER A 63 -2.53 16.50 -2.07
CA SER A 63 -3.91 16.03 -2.23
C SER A 63 -4.70 17.04 -3.06
N ASN A 64 -5.71 16.55 -3.77
CA ASN A 64 -6.63 17.38 -4.56
C ASN A 64 -7.80 17.88 -3.68
N ALA A 65 -8.74 18.60 -4.29
CA ALA A 65 -9.92 19.15 -3.61
C ALA A 65 -10.85 18.07 -3.01
N LEU A 66 -10.74 16.82 -3.46
CA LEU A 66 -11.51 15.69 -2.92
C LEU A 66 -10.80 15.00 -1.74
N GLY A 67 -9.61 15.46 -1.35
CA GLY A 67 -8.81 14.79 -0.32
C GLY A 67 -8.23 13.45 -0.81
N LEU A 68 -7.97 13.32 -2.11
CA LEU A 68 -7.34 12.17 -2.76
C LEU A 68 -6.00 12.57 -3.37
N ARG A 69 -5.15 11.59 -3.70
CA ARG A 69 -3.86 11.82 -4.36
C ARG A 69 -3.90 11.32 -5.81
N GLY A 70 -3.28 12.09 -6.71
CA GLY A 70 -3.21 11.78 -8.14
C GLY A 70 -4.32 12.44 -8.96
N PRO A 71 -4.53 11.97 -10.22
CA PRO A 71 -5.51 12.54 -11.14
C PRO A 71 -6.90 12.71 -10.53
N ALA A 72 -7.37 13.95 -10.55
CA ALA A 72 -8.63 14.38 -9.94
C ALA A 72 -9.69 14.63 -11.02
N ALA A 73 -10.02 13.60 -11.79
CA ALA A 73 -11.01 13.67 -12.88
C ALA A 73 -12.18 12.72 -12.56
N PRO A 74 -13.18 13.14 -11.76
CA PRO A 74 -14.21 12.23 -11.27
C PRO A 74 -15.18 11.73 -12.36
N ASP A 75 -15.16 12.36 -13.52
CA ASP A 75 -15.89 12.03 -14.75
C ASP A 75 -15.05 11.17 -15.72
N ALA A 76 -13.80 10.86 -15.38
CA ALA A 76 -12.92 10.07 -16.23
C ALA A 76 -13.53 8.69 -16.57
N PRO A 77 -13.28 8.16 -17.78
CA PRO A 77 -13.80 6.85 -18.18
C PRO A 77 -13.20 5.70 -17.36
N GLN A 78 -12.02 5.88 -16.79
CA GLN A 78 -11.29 4.83 -16.09
C GLN A 78 -10.96 5.22 -14.66
N VAL A 79 -10.93 4.22 -13.78
CA VAL A 79 -10.64 4.40 -12.35
C VAL A 79 -9.42 3.58 -11.96
N LEU A 80 -8.56 4.17 -11.14
CA LEU A 80 -7.49 3.48 -10.43
C LEU A 80 -7.89 3.31 -8.96
N LEU A 81 -7.86 2.06 -8.49
CA LEU A 81 -8.03 1.70 -7.08
C LEU A 81 -6.91 0.79 -6.57
N GLY A 82 -6.85 0.67 -5.26
CA GLY A 82 -5.89 -0.12 -4.52
C GLY A 82 -5.62 0.52 -3.18
N THR A 83 -4.59 0.02 -2.48
CA THR A 83 -4.16 0.59 -1.21
C THR A 83 -3.06 1.64 -1.44
N SER A 84 -2.04 1.68 -0.59
CA SER A 84 -1.01 2.73 -0.61
C SER A 84 -0.08 2.72 -1.83
N PHE A 85 0.05 1.60 -2.53
CA PHE A 85 0.84 1.51 -3.76
C PHE A 85 0.14 2.19 -4.94
N ALA A 86 -1.18 2.06 -5.04
CA ALA A 86 -1.97 2.76 -6.05
C ALA A 86 -1.99 4.29 -5.81
N MET A 87 -1.84 4.72 -4.56
CA MET A 87 -1.65 6.14 -4.21
C MET A 87 -0.25 6.69 -4.55
N GLY A 88 0.72 5.85 -4.91
CA GLY A 88 2.12 6.26 -5.04
C GLY A 88 2.76 6.73 -3.72
N LEU A 89 2.29 6.23 -2.57
CA LEU A 89 2.79 6.69 -1.27
C LEU A 89 4.32 6.55 -1.18
N SER A 90 4.97 7.53 -0.53
CA SER A 90 6.42 7.62 -0.29
C SER A 90 7.31 8.02 -1.48
N VAL A 91 6.71 8.38 -2.60
CA VAL A 91 7.39 8.94 -3.77
C VAL A 91 6.97 10.38 -4.00
N ASP A 92 7.88 11.19 -4.53
CA ASP A 92 7.61 12.59 -4.85
C ASP A 92 6.55 12.76 -5.93
N ASN A 93 5.84 13.89 -5.90
CA ASN A 93 5.01 14.27 -7.04
C ASN A 93 5.89 14.55 -8.26
N GLY A 94 5.43 14.14 -9.43
CA GLY A 94 6.22 14.03 -10.67
C GLY A 94 6.93 12.68 -10.83
N ASP A 95 7.14 11.94 -9.74
CA ASP A 95 7.84 10.64 -9.75
C ASP A 95 6.91 9.45 -9.52
N ASN A 96 5.62 9.66 -9.24
CA ASN A 96 4.68 8.56 -9.04
C ASN A 96 4.45 7.82 -10.36
N TRP A 97 4.31 6.50 -10.27
CA TRP A 97 4.11 5.66 -11.45
C TRP A 97 2.89 6.09 -12.29
N TYR A 98 1.80 6.52 -11.63
CA TYR A 98 0.59 6.93 -12.33
C TYR A 98 0.76 8.26 -13.07
N GLU A 99 1.68 9.13 -12.64
CA GLU A 99 1.99 10.39 -13.35
C GLU A 99 2.85 10.14 -14.59
N ARG A 100 3.54 9.00 -14.64
CA ARG A 100 4.40 8.58 -15.76
C ARG A 100 3.69 7.67 -16.75
N LEU A 101 2.63 6.98 -16.32
CA LEU A 101 1.97 5.94 -17.10
C LEU A 101 0.55 6.30 -17.54
N LEU A 102 -0.18 7.10 -16.76
CA LEU A 102 -1.60 7.37 -17.01
C LEU A 102 -1.80 8.78 -17.55
N GLU A 103 -2.52 8.88 -18.66
CA GLU A 103 -2.84 10.17 -19.28
C GLU A 103 -3.76 11.00 -18.38
N PRO A 104 -3.44 12.28 -18.12
CA PRO A 104 -4.32 13.18 -17.37
C PRO A 104 -5.72 13.26 -18.00
N GLY A 105 -6.76 13.27 -17.17
CA GLY A 105 -8.16 13.35 -17.62
C GLY A 105 -8.78 12.01 -18.05
N HIS A 106 -7.98 11.02 -18.44
CA HIS A 106 -8.47 9.67 -18.75
C HIS A 106 -8.69 8.80 -17.51
N TRP A 107 -8.10 9.20 -16.38
CA TRP A 107 -8.06 8.39 -15.16
C TRP A 107 -8.51 9.19 -13.94
N PHE A 108 -9.32 8.54 -13.11
CA PHE A 108 -9.62 8.98 -11.75
C PHE A 108 -8.84 8.12 -10.75
N ASN A 109 -7.92 8.72 -9.98
CA ASN A 109 -7.26 7.98 -8.90
C ASN A 109 -8.03 8.11 -7.58
N ALA A 110 -8.75 7.04 -7.23
CA ALA A 110 -9.52 6.93 -6.00
C ALA A 110 -8.85 6.00 -4.97
N ALA A 111 -7.57 5.65 -5.18
CA ALA A 111 -6.85 4.78 -4.27
C ALA A 111 -6.73 5.40 -2.88
N MET A 112 -6.97 4.58 -1.85
CA MET A 112 -6.85 4.94 -0.44
C MET A 112 -6.49 3.67 0.36
N PRO A 113 -5.78 3.75 1.49
CA PRO A 113 -5.42 2.59 2.30
C PRO A 113 -6.62 2.18 3.17
N VAL A 114 -7.70 1.80 2.51
CA VAL A 114 -9.01 1.42 3.07
C VAL A 114 -9.46 0.06 2.53
N GLY A 115 -10.53 -0.51 3.09
CA GLY A 115 -11.12 -1.75 2.58
C GLY A 115 -11.98 -1.51 1.32
N PRO A 116 -12.30 -2.57 0.55
CA PRO A 116 -13.13 -2.45 -0.67
C PRO A 116 -14.51 -1.82 -0.44
N LEU A 117 -15.16 -2.11 0.69
CA LEU A 117 -16.43 -1.48 1.05
C LEU A 117 -16.32 0.05 1.11
N ASN A 118 -15.23 0.58 1.67
CA ASN A 118 -14.99 2.01 1.74
C ASN A 118 -14.66 2.60 0.35
N GLN A 119 -13.96 1.85 -0.51
CA GLN A 119 -13.71 2.25 -1.89
C GLN A 119 -15.01 2.33 -2.69
N ILE A 120 -15.94 1.38 -2.52
CA ILE A 120 -17.27 1.42 -3.13
C ILE A 120 -18.01 2.69 -2.72
N ARG A 121 -18.10 2.96 -1.40
CA ARG A 121 -18.75 4.15 -0.85
C ARG A 121 -18.11 5.44 -1.39
N LEU A 122 -16.78 5.48 -1.51
CA LEU A 122 -16.07 6.62 -2.08
C LEU A 122 -16.52 6.86 -3.52
N LEU A 123 -16.51 5.82 -4.36
CA LEU A 123 -16.94 5.94 -5.75
C LEU A 123 -18.42 6.29 -5.88
N GLU A 124 -19.30 5.80 -5.01
CA GLU A 124 -20.72 6.22 -5.00
C GLU A 124 -20.88 7.72 -4.77
N ASP A 125 -20.03 8.31 -3.92
CA ASP A 125 -20.15 9.70 -3.51
C ASP A 125 -19.46 10.67 -4.47
N VAL A 126 -18.39 10.24 -5.16
CA VAL A 126 -17.54 11.17 -5.93
C VAL A 126 -17.37 10.81 -7.40
N TYR A 127 -17.55 9.55 -7.81
CA TYR A 127 -17.29 9.14 -9.20
C TYR A 127 -18.55 9.28 -10.06
N THR A 128 -18.40 9.93 -11.20
CA THR A 128 -19.48 10.28 -12.15
C THR A 128 -19.19 9.86 -13.59
N GLY A 129 -18.05 9.21 -13.84
CA GLY A 129 -17.64 8.76 -15.17
C GLY A 129 -18.38 7.52 -15.68
N SER A 130 -18.05 7.11 -16.90
CA SER A 130 -18.72 6.04 -17.65
C SER A 130 -18.47 4.61 -17.11
N GLY A 131 -17.49 4.43 -16.24
CA GLY A 131 -17.12 3.10 -15.70
C GLY A 131 -16.57 2.15 -16.77
N ASP A 132 -15.84 2.68 -17.76
CA ASP A 132 -15.33 1.87 -18.87
C ASP A 132 -14.30 0.85 -18.40
N ALA A 133 -13.38 1.26 -17.52
CA ALA A 133 -12.42 0.32 -16.93
C ALA A 133 -12.02 0.63 -15.50
N LEU A 134 -11.65 -0.42 -14.77
CA LEU A 134 -10.99 -0.36 -13.48
C LEU A 134 -9.60 -0.99 -13.58
N LEU A 135 -8.58 -0.24 -13.17
CA LEU A 135 -7.27 -0.78 -12.80
C LEU A 135 -7.22 -0.92 -11.27
N TYR A 136 -7.09 -2.16 -10.79
CA TYR A 136 -6.98 -2.46 -9.37
C TYR A 136 -5.58 -2.96 -9.02
N LEU A 137 -4.80 -2.21 -8.24
CA LEU A 137 -3.53 -2.72 -7.72
C LEU A 137 -3.77 -3.59 -6.49
N TYR A 138 -3.63 -4.89 -6.66
CA TYR A 138 -3.69 -5.87 -5.59
C TYR A 138 -2.39 -5.88 -4.80
N HIS A 139 -2.51 -5.68 -3.49
CA HIS A 139 -1.41 -5.83 -2.53
C HIS A 139 -1.89 -6.63 -1.31
N PRO A 140 -1.07 -7.54 -0.72
CA PRO A 140 -1.51 -8.41 0.37
C PRO A 140 -2.08 -7.70 1.61
N ASN A 141 -1.67 -6.45 1.86
CA ASN A 141 -2.23 -5.63 2.94
C ASN A 141 -3.73 -5.39 2.83
N LEU A 142 -4.35 -5.57 1.65
CA LEU A 142 -5.78 -5.38 1.44
C LEU A 142 -6.63 -6.09 2.49
N TRP A 143 -6.36 -7.37 2.73
CA TRP A 143 -7.12 -8.21 3.65
C TRP A 143 -7.02 -7.71 5.09
N LYS A 144 -5.80 -7.35 5.52
CA LYS A 144 -5.55 -6.85 6.87
C LYS A 144 -6.13 -5.46 7.09
N THR A 145 -6.04 -4.60 6.07
CA THR A 145 -6.65 -3.28 6.06
C THR A 145 -8.17 -3.42 6.17
N ALA A 146 -8.79 -4.23 5.32
CA ALA A 146 -10.23 -4.45 5.32
C ALA A 146 -10.74 -5.01 6.66
N GLN A 147 -10.00 -5.91 7.31
CA GLN A 147 -10.32 -6.38 8.67
C GLN A 147 -10.50 -5.22 9.67
N GLY A 148 -9.61 -4.23 9.63
CA GLY A 148 -9.69 -3.06 10.52
C GLY A 148 -10.91 -2.20 10.24
N TYR A 149 -11.21 -1.93 8.96
CA TYR A 149 -12.37 -1.11 8.58
C TYR A 149 -13.71 -1.80 8.81
N LEU A 150 -13.80 -3.11 8.59
CA LEU A 150 -15.01 -3.88 8.93
C LEU A 150 -15.26 -3.89 10.45
N ALA A 151 -14.20 -3.96 11.25
CA ALA A 151 -14.33 -3.82 12.70
C ALA A 151 -14.82 -2.41 13.10
N ALA A 152 -14.27 -1.36 12.47
CA ALA A 152 -14.71 0.02 12.68
C ALA A 152 -16.19 0.24 12.34
N ASP A 153 -16.64 -0.25 11.19
CA ASP A 153 -18.04 -0.18 10.74
C ASP A 153 -18.96 -0.92 11.73
N ARG A 154 -18.62 -2.15 12.11
CA ARG A 154 -19.38 -2.96 13.08
C ARG A 154 -19.45 -2.32 14.48
N GLU A 155 -18.37 -1.68 14.92
CA GLU A 155 -18.31 -1.04 16.23
C GLU A 155 -18.92 0.38 16.24
N GLY A 156 -19.25 0.94 15.07
CA GLY A 156 -19.69 2.34 14.95
C GLY A 156 -18.61 3.33 15.41
N ARG A 157 -17.33 2.98 15.23
CA ARG A 157 -16.18 3.77 15.69
C ARG A 157 -15.31 4.15 14.50
N ASP A 158 -14.62 5.28 14.60
CA ASP A 158 -13.66 5.67 13.57
C ASP A 158 -12.44 4.74 13.55
N ILE A 159 -11.76 4.64 12.40
CA ILE A 159 -10.63 3.74 12.24
C ILE A 159 -9.42 4.15 13.10
N PHE A 160 -9.22 5.44 13.41
CA PHE A 160 -8.14 5.88 14.27
C PHE A 160 -8.33 5.32 15.69
N SER A 161 -9.56 5.30 16.18
CA SER A 161 -9.96 4.72 17.46
C SER A 161 -9.78 3.20 17.52
N VAL A 162 -10.17 2.48 16.46
CA VAL A 162 -10.01 1.01 16.37
C VAL A 162 -8.54 0.61 16.26
N MET A 163 -7.79 1.26 15.39
CA MET A 163 -6.37 1.00 15.16
C MET A 163 -5.46 1.63 16.23
N ARG A 164 -6.04 2.44 17.13
CA ARG A 164 -5.35 3.19 18.19
C ARG A 164 -4.24 4.09 17.63
N TRP A 165 -4.46 4.66 16.46
CA TRP A 165 -3.54 5.58 15.81
C TRP A 165 -3.44 6.89 16.60
N LYS A 166 -2.22 7.45 16.65
CA LYS A 166 -1.90 8.68 17.37
C LYS A 166 -1.17 9.64 16.43
N ALA A 167 -1.80 10.78 16.17
CA ALA A 167 -1.25 11.86 15.33
C ALA A 167 -0.67 13.03 16.13
N ASP A 168 -0.90 13.08 17.45
CA ASP A 168 -0.39 14.13 18.33
C ASP A 168 1.02 13.81 18.87
N ARG A 169 1.86 14.84 19.01
CA ARG A 169 3.26 14.68 19.43
C ARG A 169 3.40 14.02 20.81
N ALA A 170 2.55 14.41 21.77
CA ALA A 170 2.67 13.98 23.16
C ALA A 170 2.40 12.48 23.31
N SER A 171 1.33 11.97 22.72
CA SER A 171 1.00 10.55 22.71
C SER A 171 2.05 9.74 21.96
N THR A 172 2.53 10.23 20.81
CA THR A 172 3.57 9.54 20.03
C THR A 172 4.88 9.41 20.80
N LEU A 173 5.33 10.45 21.52
CA LEU A 173 6.54 10.38 22.35
C LEU A 173 6.41 9.32 23.44
N LYS A 174 5.24 9.21 24.08
CA LYS A 174 4.94 8.17 25.08
C LYS A 174 4.96 6.75 24.51
N LEU A 175 4.78 6.59 23.19
CA LEU A 175 4.84 5.28 22.52
C LEU A 175 6.26 4.80 22.24
N ILE A 176 7.27 5.68 22.23
CA ILE A 176 8.64 5.31 21.83
C ILE A 176 9.22 4.18 22.69
N PRO A 177 9.18 4.22 24.04
CA PRO A 177 9.77 3.14 24.85
C PRO A 177 9.09 1.80 24.61
N ARG A 178 7.75 1.81 24.50
CA ARG A 178 6.96 0.61 24.22
C ARG A 178 7.23 0.07 22.81
N TRP A 179 7.40 0.96 21.83
CA TRP A 179 7.76 0.58 20.47
C TRP A 179 9.14 -0.07 20.42
N LEU A 180 10.15 0.51 21.08
CA LEU A 180 11.50 -0.07 21.17
C LEU A 180 11.48 -1.46 21.82
N ALA A 181 10.77 -1.62 22.93
CA ALA A 181 10.60 -2.92 23.58
C ALA A 181 9.90 -3.94 22.68
N LYS A 182 8.87 -3.51 21.93
CA LYS A 182 8.17 -4.36 20.96
C LYS A 182 9.08 -4.77 19.80
N GLU A 183 9.86 -3.85 19.25
CA GLU A 183 10.82 -4.17 18.18
C GLU A 183 11.92 -5.12 18.68
N ALA A 184 12.45 -4.93 19.89
CA ALA A 184 13.39 -5.88 20.49
C ALA A 184 12.79 -7.29 20.61
N ALA A 185 11.55 -7.40 21.11
CA ALA A 185 10.84 -8.68 21.19
C ALA A 185 10.57 -9.30 19.81
N LYS A 186 10.27 -8.48 18.79
CA LYS A 186 10.14 -8.96 17.40
C LYS A 186 11.46 -9.47 16.84
N VAL A 187 12.59 -8.83 17.16
CA VAL A 187 13.92 -9.34 16.77
C VAL A 187 14.15 -10.70 17.40
N SER A 188 13.93 -10.83 18.71
CA SER A 188 14.12 -12.09 19.44
C SER A 188 13.22 -13.22 18.93
N SER A 189 11.99 -12.89 18.53
CA SER A 189 11.03 -13.87 17.98
C SER A 189 11.16 -14.07 16.46
N GLY A 190 12.11 -13.40 15.79
CA GLY A 190 12.30 -13.48 14.34
C GLY A 190 11.21 -12.83 13.48
N LEU A 191 10.33 -12.01 14.08
CA LEU A 191 9.32 -11.22 13.36
C LEU A 191 9.90 -9.94 12.74
N SER A 192 11.07 -9.51 13.19
CA SER A 192 11.83 -8.42 12.59
C SER A 192 13.20 -8.93 12.18
N HIS A 193 13.49 -8.82 10.89
CA HIS A 193 14.73 -9.27 10.30
C HIS A 193 15.53 -8.09 9.76
N TYR A 194 16.84 -8.10 10.00
CA TYR A 194 17.75 -7.06 9.56
C TYR A 194 18.88 -7.68 8.76
N ALA A 195 19.12 -7.15 7.56
CA ALA A 195 20.20 -7.58 6.69
C ALA A 195 21.03 -6.37 6.23
N ARG A 196 22.24 -6.63 5.74
CA ARG A 196 23.01 -5.62 4.98
C ARG A 196 23.01 -6.03 3.51
N ILE A 197 22.63 -5.10 2.64
CA ILE A 197 22.52 -5.32 1.20
C ILE A 197 23.18 -4.12 0.54
N ASP A 198 24.19 -4.37 -0.27
CA ASP A 198 25.01 -3.33 -0.93
C ASP A 198 25.57 -2.31 0.07
N GLY A 199 25.97 -2.78 1.24
CA GLY A 199 26.51 -1.94 2.30
C GLY A 199 25.46 -1.19 3.12
N GLU A 200 24.19 -1.12 2.71
CA GLU A 200 23.12 -0.44 3.44
C GLU A 200 22.39 -1.39 4.40
N PRO A 201 21.91 -0.92 5.57
CA PRO A 201 21.06 -1.70 6.46
C PRO A 201 19.60 -1.72 5.98
N TRP A 202 19.00 -2.91 5.99
CA TRP A 202 17.63 -3.18 5.56
C TRP A 202 16.81 -3.80 6.68
N TYR A 203 15.52 -3.46 6.72
CA TYR A 203 14.53 -4.03 7.63
C TYR A 203 13.44 -4.77 6.85
N PHE A 204 13.08 -5.95 7.36
CA PHE A 204 11.99 -6.78 6.85
C PHE A 204 11.07 -7.18 8.00
N ASN A 205 9.77 -7.00 7.81
CA ASN A 205 8.77 -7.35 8.80
C ASN A 205 8.13 -8.70 8.45
N ALA A 206 8.61 -9.78 9.08
CA ALA A 206 8.10 -11.13 8.86
C ALA A 206 6.68 -11.36 9.44
N GLY A 207 6.06 -10.34 10.04
CA GLY A 207 4.65 -10.31 10.42
C GLY A 207 3.82 -9.29 9.64
N TYR A 208 4.35 -8.69 8.57
CA TYR A 208 3.65 -7.66 7.80
C TYR A 208 2.37 -8.24 7.21
N CYS A 209 1.20 -7.69 7.58
CA CYS A 209 -0.10 -8.12 7.06
C CYS A 209 -0.36 -9.64 7.08
N HIS A 210 0.31 -10.39 7.97
CA HIS A 210 0.17 -11.83 8.03
C HIS A 210 -1.26 -12.21 8.43
N LEU A 211 -1.87 -13.08 7.63
CA LEU A 211 -3.15 -13.74 7.88
C LEU A 211 -3.04 -15.19 7.45
N ASP A 212 -3.75 -16.06 8.16
CA ASP A 212 -3.91 -17.48 7.82
C ASP A 212 -5.27 -17.65 7.16
N LEU A 213 -5.30 -18.05 5.89
CA LEU A 213 -6.54 -18.11 5.09
C LEU A 213 -7.56 -19.06 5.72
N ALA A 214 -7.12 -20.24 6.19
CA ALA A 214 -8.01 -21.23 6.80
C ALA A 214 -8.69 -20.67 8.07
N LYS A 215 -7.96 -19.88 8.87
CA LYS A 215 -8.50 -19.22 10.06
C LYS A 215 -9.31 -17.96 9.77
N ASN A 216 -9.19 -17.39 8.57
CA ASN A 216 -9.81 -16.12 8.20
C ASN A 216 -10.75 -16.26 6.98
N LYS A 217 -11.30 -17.45 6.74
CA LYS A 217 -12.18 -17.70 5.58
C LYS A 217 -13.37 -16.74 5.53
N ALA A 218 -14.05 -16.49 6.65
CA ALA A 218 -15.18 -15.55 6.69
C ALA A 218 -14.78 -14.11 6.32
N LEU A 219 -13.59 -13.66 6.75
CA LEU A 219 -13.05 -12.37 6.35
C LEU A 219 -12.75 -12.36 4.85
N PHE A 220 -12.10 -13.40 4.33
CA PHE A 220 -11.80 -13.54 2.92
C PHE A 220 -13.08 -13.48 2.07
N ASP A 221 -14.08 -14.30 2.38
CA ASP A 221 -15.35 -14.35 1.64
C ASP A 221 -16.06 -12.99 1.67
N THR A 222 -16.07 -12.31 2.82
CA THR A 222 -16.67 -10.97 2.96
C THR A 222 -15.95 -9.93 2.09
N VAL A 223 -14.62 -9.88 2.18
CA VAL A 223 -13.81 -8.88 1.47
C VAL A 223 -13.83 -9.17 -0.03
N ALA A 224 -13.77 -10.44 -0.43
CA ALA A 224 -13.91 -10.85 -1.83
C ALA A 224 -15.30 -10.53 -2.37
N GLY A 225 -16.37 -10.68 -1.58
CA GLY A 225 -17.72 -10.27 -1.97
C GLY A 225 -17.83 -8.76 -2.25
N HIS A 226 -17.17 -7.93 -1.44
CA HIS A 226 -17.08 -6.49 -1.74
C HIS A 226 -16.25 -6.21 -3.00
N LEU A 227 -15.18 -6.96 -3.26
CA LEU A 227 -14.43 -6.82 -4.52
C LEU A 227 -15.28 -7.17 -5.74
N ASP A 228 -16.09 -8.24 -5.68
CA ASP A 228 -17.01 -8.58 -6.76
C ASP A 228 -18.01 -7.44 -7.02
N GLN A 229 -18.61 -6.89 -5.95
CA GLN A 229 -19.53 -5.75 -6.06
C GLN A 229 -18.85 -4.53 -6.70
N LEU A 230 -17.61 -4.25 -6.30
CA LEU A 230 -16.82 -3.17 -6.89
C LEU A 230 -16.54 -3.43 -8.37
N PHE A 231 -16.08 -4.64 -8.72
CA PHE A 231 -15.69 -5.01 -10.08
C PHE A 231 -16.87 -5.04 -11.03
N ALA A 232 -18.07 -5.43 -10.56
CA ALA A 232 -19.29 -5.45 -11.35
C ALA A 232 -19.75 -4.04 -11.82
N ARG A 233 -19.20 -2.96 -11.25
CA ARG A 233 -19.50 -1.58 -11.67
C ARG A 233 -18.77 -1.16 -12.95
N PHE A 234 -17.83 -1.96 -13.44
CA PHE A 234 -16.97 -1.59 -14.57
C PHE A 234 -17.11 -2.58 -15.72
N LYS A 235 -17.03 -2.08 -16.96
CA LYS A 235 -17.13 -2.93 -18.16
C LYS A 235 -15.91 -3.85 -18.30
N LYS A 236 -14.72 -3.32 -18.00
CA LYS A 236 -13.45 -4.05 -17.96
C LYS A 236 -12.79 -3.88 -16.59
N VAL A 237 -12.22 -4.96 -16.06
CA VAL A 237 -11.41 -4.90 -14.84
C VAL A 237 -10.06 -5.56 -15.11
N VAL A 238 -9.00 -4.84 -14.76
CA VAL A 238 -7.62 -5.34 -14.78
C VAL A 238 -7.08 -5.29 -13.36
N VAL A 239 -6.73 -6.44 -12.80
CA VAL A 239 -6.12 -6.56 -11.49
C VAL A 239 -4.62 -6.83 -11.66
N LEU A 240 -3.79 -5.98 -11.09
CA LEU A 240 -2.33 -6.17 -11.07
C LEU A 240 -1.87 -6.49 -9.66
N ARG A 241 -1.37 -7.71 -9.44
CA ARG A 241 -0.64 -8.05 -8.21
C ARG A 241 0.75 -7.45 -8.25
N VAL A 242 1.03 -6.61 -7.26
CA VAL A 242 2.31 -5.95 -7.09
C VAL A 242 3.24 -6.71 -6.13
N PRO A 243 4.54 -6.77 -6.42
CA PRO A 243 5.50 -7.43 -5.55
C PRO A 243 5.82 -6.56 -4.34
N ILE A 244 6.15 -7.22 -3.23
CA ILE A 244 6.53 -6.54 -1.99
C ILE A 244 7.92 -6.97 -1.54
N LYS A 245 8.59 -6.07 -0.83
CA LYS A 245 9.97 -6.26 -0.36
C LYS A 245 10.17 -7.56 0.43
N GLU A 246 9.21 -7.91 1.29
CA GLU A 246 9.24 -9.13 2.09
C GLU A 246 9.18 -10.40 1.25
N GLU A 247 8.50 -10.40 0.10
CA GLU A 247 8.48 -11.55 -0.83
C GLU A 247 9.85 -11.76 -1.49
N LEU A 248 10.53 -10.69 -1.88
CA LEU A 248 11.91 -10.79 -2.41
C LEU A 248 12.86 -11.38 -1.37
N ALA A 249 12.70 -11.01 -0.09
CA ALA A 249 13.49 -11.58 1.00
C ALA A 249 13.12 -13.05 1.29
N ALA A 250 11.85 -13.41 1.11
CA ALA A 250 11.35 -14.78 1.21
C ALA A 250 11.98 -15.68 0.13
N ASP A 251 11.99 -15.22 -1.12
CA ASP A 251 12.55 -15.94 -2.27
C ASP A 251 14.08 -16.14 -2.14
N ARG A 252 14.77 -15.22 -1.47
CA ARG A 252 16.20 -15.32 -1.15
C ARG A 252 16.50 -16.12 0.13
N GLY A 253 15.49 -16.68 0.80
CA GLY A 253 15.67 -17.52 1.97
C GLY A 253 16.22 -16.79 3.20
N PHE A 254 15.95 -15.48 3.36
CA PHE A 254 16.50 -14.69 4.48
C PHE A 254 16.03 -15.19 5.85
N SER A 255 14.82 -15.76 5.94
CA SER A 255 14.28 -16.33 7.17
C SER A 255 13.13 -17.31 6.86
N PRO A 256 13.00 -18.43 7.60
CA PRO A 256 11.83 -19.31 7.49
C PRO A 256 10.50 -18.58 7.70
N LYS A 257 10.47 -17.54 8.55
CA LYS A 257 9.27 -16.74 8.78
C LYS A 257 8.91 -15.85 7.59
N LEU A 258 9.91 -15.31 6.89
CA LEU A 258 9.69 -14.56 5.65
C LEU A 258 9.20 -15.50 4.54
N THR A 259 9.79 -16.70 4.43
CA THR A 259 9.32 -17.73 3.50
C THR A 259 7.86 -18.12 3.76
N ALA A 260 7.50 -18.40 5.02
CA ALA A 260 6.11 -18.71 5.39
C ALA A 260 5.16 -17.52 5.15
N LEU A 261 5.64 -16.28 5.35
CA LEU A 261 4.87 -15.08 5.05
C LEU A 261 4.58 -14.97 3.54
N GLY A 262 5.60 -15.13 2.70
CA GLY A 262 5.46 -15.11 1.23
C GLY A 262 4.49 -16.18 0.73
N GLN A 263 4.61 -17.41 1.23
CA GLN A 263 3.67 -18.50 0.94
C GLN A 263 2.22 -18.14 1.33
N GLY A 264 2.03 -17.51 2.50
CA GLY A 264 0.72 -17.04 2.91
C GLY A 264 0.12 -16.01 1.94
N TYR A 265 0.94 -15.11 1.40
CA TYR A 265 0.47 -14.16 0.38
C TYR A 265 0.09 -14.85 -0.93
N ASP A 266 0.88 -15.83 -1.36
CA ASP A 266 0.56 -16.66 -2.53
C ASP A 266 -0.76 -17.40 -2.34
N CYS A 267 -0.99 -18.03 -1.19
CA CYS A 267 -2.26 -18.70 -0.90
C CYS A 267 -3.47 -17.75 -0.97
N PHE A 268 -3.36 -16.52 -0.45
CA PHE A 268 -4.43 -15.52 -0.55
C PHE A 268 -4.64 -15.02 -1.97
N TRP A 269 -3.56 -14.87 -2.74
CA TRP A 269 -3.65 -14.48 -4.15
C TRP A 269 -4.33 -15.57 -4.97
N ASP A 270 -3.89 -16.83 -4.84
CA ASP A 270 -4.43 -17.96 -5.60
C ASP A 270 -5.93 -18.16 -5.31
N ALA A 271 -6.32 -18.07 -4.03
CA ALA A 271 -7.73 -18.16 -3.63
C ALA A 271 -8.57 -17.01 -4.21
N PHE A 272 -8.02 -15.79 -4.25
CA PHE A 272 -8.68 -14.64 -4.85
C PHE A 272 -8.79 -14.78 -6.37
N GLN A 273 -7.71 -15.13 -7.05
CA GLN A 273 -7.66 -15.32 -8.50
C GLN A 273 -8.62 -16.39 -8.97
N ALA A 274 -8.71 -17.53 -8.26
CA ALA A 274 -9.64 -18.61 -8.57
C ALA A 274 -11.12 -18.21 -8.47
N ARG A 275 -11.42 -17.08 -7.80
CA ARG A 275 -12.78 -16.57 -7.62
C ARG A 275 -13.16 -15.46 -8.59
N LEU A 276 -12.21 -14.96 -9.37
CA LEU A 276 -12.45 -13.84 -10.28
C LEU A 276 -13.44 -14.22 -11.37
N ALA A 277 -14.35 -13.29 -11.69
CA ALA A 277 -15.27 -13.46 -12.80
C ALA A 277 -14.50 -13.53 -14.13
N PRO A 278 -15.01 -14.24 -15.15
CA PRO A 278 -14.31 -14.43 -16.42
C PRO A 278 -13.93 -13.13 -17.18
N ASN A 279 -14.65 -12.03 -16.91
CA ASN A 279 -14.39 -10.72 -17.52
C ASN A 279 -13.33 -9.89 -16.75
N VAL A 280 -12.80 -10.40 -15.64
CA VAL A 280 -11.72 -9.78 -14.87
C VAL A 280 -10.39 -10.37 -15.32
N GLU A 281 -9.52 -9.52 -15.84
CA GLU A 281 -8.17 -9.91 -16.21
C GLU A 281 -7.24 -9.71 -15.02
N ALA A 282 -6.47 -10.73 -14.65
CA ALA A 282 -5.55 -10.67 -13.52
C ALA A 282 -4.13 -11.01 -13.97
N HIS A 283 -3.19 -10.12 -13.62
CA HIS A 283 -1.77 -10.33 -13.88
C HIS A 283 -0.96 -10.23 -12.59
N VAL A 284 0.16 -10.95 -12.58
CA VAL A 284 1.17 -10.86 -11.54
C VAL A 284 2.42 -10.25 -12.15
N LEU A 285 2.89 -9.14 -11.57
CA LEU A 285 4.19 -8.62 -11.97
C LEU A 285 5.30 -9.55 -11.46
N PRO A 286 6.29 -9.91 -12.29
CA PRO A 286 7.31 -10.88 -11.90
C PRO A 286 8.18 -10.30 -10.78
N ARG A 287 8.18 -10.96 -9.62
CA ARG A 287 9.06 -10.59 -8.48
C ARG A 287 10.53 -10.53 -8.88
N SER A 288 10.96 -11.41 -9.77
CA SER A 288 12.34 -11.49 -10.29
C SER A 288 12.77 -10.25 -11.07
N ALA A 289 11.83 -9.42 -11.54
CA ALA A 289 12.14 -8.16 -12.22
C ALA A 289 12.37 -6.98 -11.26
N PHE A 290 12.20 -7.20 -9.95
CA PHE A 290 12.43 -6.20 -8.92
C PHE A 290 13.68 -6.52 -8.10
N GLU A 291 14.37 -5.46 -7.69
CA GLU A 291 15.52 -5.49 -6.79
C GLU A 291 15.17 -4.87 -5.44
N PHE A 292 15.98 -5.08 -4.41
CA PHE A 292 15.73 -4.45 -3.12
C PHE A 292 15.71 -2.92 -3.22
N SER A 293 16.57 -2.31 -4.04
CA SER A 293 16.57 -0.85 -4.27
C SER A 293 15.30 -0.29 -4.91
N ASP A 294 14.42 -1.14 -5.45
CA ASP A 294 13.08 -0.73 -5.88
C ASP A 294 12.14 -0.45 -4.69
N PHE A 295 12.58 -0.76 -3.46
CA PHE A 295 11.84 -0.54 -2.22
C PHE A 295 12.61 0.36 -1.28
N LEU A 296 11.91 0.90 -0.29
CA LEU A 296 12.52 1.65 0.79
C LEU A 296 13.17 0.70 1.83
N PRO A 297 14.38 0.99 2.33
CA PRO A 297 15.08 0.07 3.24
C PRO A 297 14.33 -0.24 4.55
N TYR A 298 13.57 0.74 5.05
CA TYR A 298 12.86 0.66 6.34
C TYR A 298 11.34 0.68 6.23
N ASP A 299 10.82 0.60 5.00
CA ASP A 299 9.40 0.68 4.73
C ASP A 299 9.02 -0.32 3.62
N THR A 300 7.74 -0.65 3.47
CA THR A 300 7.29 -1.65 2.49
C THR A 300 7.03 -1.06 1.12
N HIS A 301 6.90 0.27 1.02
CA HIS A 301 6.62 0.96 -0.24
C HIS A 301 7.81 1.01 -1.20
N TRP A 302 7.49 1.26 -2.47
CA TRP A 302 8.47 1.44 -3.53
C TRP A 302 9.27 2.74 -3.39
N SER A 303 10.51 2.71 -3.85
CA SER A 303 11.29 3.90 -4.15
C SER A 303 10.85 4.53 -5.48
N ALA A 304 11.46 5.66 -5.84
CA ALA A 304 11.30 6.23 -7.19
C ALA A 304 11.76 5.23 -8.28
N ARG A 305 12.85 4.49 -8.03
CA ARG A 305 13.32 3.43 -8.93
C ARG A 305 12.27 2.33 -9.08
N GLY A 306 11.65 1.90 -7.98
CA GLY A 306 10.58 0.89 -8.03
C GLY A 306 9.33 1.34 -8.78
N ASN A 307 8.98 2.63 -8.71
CA ASN A 307 7.90 3.19 -9.54
C ASN A 307 8.26 3.14 -11.02
N ALA A 308 9.50 3.47 -11.41
CA ALA A 308 9.95 3.34 -12.79
C ALA A 308 9.96 1.87 -13.27
N THR A 309 10.44 0.94 -12.42
CA THR A 309 10.37 -0.50 -12.69
C THR A 309 8.93 -0.96 -12.88
N PHE A 310 7.99 -0.52 -12.03
CA PHE A 310 6.57 -0.80 -12.20
C PHE A 310 6.03 -0.27 -13.53
N CYS A 311 6.30 1.00 -13.89
CA CYS A 311 5.85 1.59 -15.15
C CYS A 311 6.26 0.74 -16.36
N ARG A 312 7.55 0.37 -16.44
CA ARG A 312 8.11 -0.43 -17.53
C ARG A 312 7.41 -1.79 -17.67
N LEU A 313 7.07 -2.43 -16.56
CA LEU A 313 6.43 -3.75 -16.57
C LEU A 313 4.91 -3.68 -16.78
N ALA A 314 4.26 -2.68 -16.20
CA ALA A 314 2.81 -2.53 -16.27
C ALA A 314 2.34 -2.00 -17.63
N ALA A 315 3.07 -1.06 -18.25
CA ALA A 315 2.68 -0.44 -19.51
C ALA A 315 2.25 -1.43 -20.62
N PRO A 316 3.05 -2.44 -21.01
CA PRO A 316 2.65 -3.38 -22.04
C PRO A 316 1.44 -4.24 -21.63
N LEU A 317 1.31 -4.59 -20.34
CA LEU A 317 0.17 -5.36 -19.83
C LEU A 317 -1.12 -4.55 -19.92
N LEU A 318 -1.09 -3.29 -19.47
CA LEU A 318 -2.27 -2.42 -19.49
C LEU A 318 -2.75 -2.14 -20.92
N ARG A 319 -1.81 -1.90 -21.85
CA ARG A 319 -2.15 -1.74 -23.29
C ARG A 319 -2.68 -3.03 -23.89
N GLY A 320 -2.04 -4.17 -23.59
CA GLY A 320 -2.48 -5.48 -24.05
C GLY A 320 -3.88 -5.85 -23.55
N ALA A 321 -4.24 -5.43 -22.33
CA ALA A 321 -5.57 -5.58 -21.75
C ALA A 321 -6.64 -4.64 -22.35
N GLY A 322 -6.25 -3.74 -23.26
CA GLY A 322 -7.13 -2.80 -23.94
C GLY A 322 -7.49 -1.55 -23.12
N LEU A 323 -6.73 -1.22 -22.07
CA LEU A 323 -6.93 0.04 -21.34
C LEU A 323 -6.46 1.23 -22.18
N THR A 324 -7.18 2.34 -22.11
CA THR A 324 -6.87 3.56 -22.87
C THR A 324 -6.12 4.58 -22.01
N GLY A 325 -5.61 5.65 -22.60
CA GLY A 325 -4.87 6.68 -21.86
C GLY A 325 -3.64 6.14 -21.12
N ILE A 326 -2.92 5.18 -21.74
CA ILE A 326 -1.65 4.64 -21.23
C ILE A 326 -0.51 5.30 -22.01
N MET A 327 0.23 6.18 -21.34
CA MET A 327 1.34 6.93 -21.93
C MET A 327 2.52 6.02 -22.27
N GLU A 328 3.34 6.40 -23.26
CA GLU A 328 4.64 5.78 -23.50
C GLU A 328 5.59 6.10 -22.35
N CYS A 329 6.28 5.07 -21.86
CA CYS A 329 7.31 5.24 -20.83
C CYS A 329 8.65 5.10 -21.52
N ASP A 330 9.40 6.20 -21.56
CA ASP A 330 10.82 6.22 -21.94
C ASP A 330 11.69 5.49 -20.91
#